data_AF-Q9S4Y2-F1
#
_entry.id   AF-Q9S4Y2-F1
#
_cell.length_a   1.000
_cell.length_b   1.000
_cell.length_c   1.000
_cell.angle_alpha   90.00
_cell.angle_beta   90.00
_cell.angle_gamma   90.00
#
_symmetry.space_group_name_H-M   'P 1'
#
loop_
_entity.id
_entity.type
_entity.pdbx_description
1 polymer ?
#
loop_
_entity_poly.entity_id
_entity_poly.type
_entity_poly.pdbx_seq_one_letter_code
_entity_poly.pdbx_strand_id
1 'polypeptide(L)' 'IDQICEVPGIGRKTAETVAVALARATPAAPAVNTATGEIMDDDDGAPETTADAPGEPVSAGTPDERRGQER' A
#
# COMPACT_ATOMS: atom_id res chain seq x y z
N ILE A 1 8.58 -16.02 6.68
CA ILE A 1 7.70 -17.05 6.05
C ILE A 1 6.76 -17.65 7.07
N ASP A 2 7.27 -18.22 8.17
CA ASP A 2 6.45 -18.88 9.19
C ASP A 2 5.29 -17.99 9.68
N GLN A 3 5.60 -16.76 10.07
CA GLN A 3 4.60 -15.75 10.48
C GLN A 3 3.54 -15.44 9.42
N ILE A 4 3.90 -15.52 8.13
CA ILE A 4 2.95 -15.22 7.05
C ILE A 4 1.98 -16.40 6.85
N CYS A 5 2.42 -17.63 7.11
CA CYS A 5 1.57 -18.83 7.07
C CYS A 5 0.58 -18.92 8.23
N GLU A 6 0.79 -18.16 9.32
CA GLU A 6 -0.14 -18.11 10.45
C GLU A 6 -1.46 -17.41 10.07
N VAL A 7 -1.46 -16.61 9.01
CA VAL A 7 -2.65 -15.90 8.53
C VAL A 7 -3.60 -16.88 7.83
N PRO A 8 -4.88 -16.98 8.28
CA PRO A 8 -5.87 -17.83 7.64
C PRO A 8 -5.99 -17.54 6.14
N GLY A 9 -5.91 -18.59 5.33
CA GLY A 9 -5.97 -18.48 3.87
C GLY A 9 -4.62 -18.26 3.17
N ILE A 10 -3.52 -18.11 3.91
CA ILE A 10 -2.17 -17.98 3.32
C ILE A 10 -1.41 -19.30 3.41
N GLY A 11 -1.22 -19.95 2.26
CA GLY A 11 -0.39 -21.14 2.12
C GLY A 11 1.10 -20.83 1.91
N ARG A 12 1.96 -21.84 2.07
CA ARG A 12 3.42 -21.72 1.97
C ARG A 12 3.91 -21.01 0.69
N LYS A 13 3.41 -21.42 -0.48
CA LYS A 13 3.80 -20.83 -1.78
C LYS A 13 3.49 -19.34 -1.86
N THR A 14 2.35 -18.94 -1.32
CA THR A 14 1.95 -17.53 -1.24
C THR A 14 2.84 -16.78 -0.25
N ALA A 15 3.11 -17.37 0.92
CA ALA A 15 4.00 -16.79 1.93
C ALA A 15 5.42 -16.53 1.40
N GLU A 16 5.97 -17.46 0.62
CA GLU A 16 7.27 -17.32 -0.06
C GLU A 16 7.26 -16.17 -1.07
N THR A 17 6.22 -16.09 -1.89
CA THR A 17 6.05 -15.01 -2.88
C THR A 17 5.99 -13.65 -2.20
N VAL A 18 5.21 -13.51 -1.13
CA VAL A 18 5.08 -12.27 -0.36
C VAL A 18 6.40 -11.87 0.28
N ALA A 19 7.14 -12.81 0.88
CA ALA A 19 8.42 -12.48 1.50
C ALA A 19 9.48 -12.05 0.48
N VAL A 20 9.51 -12.67 -0.71
CA VAL A 20 10.41 -12.23 -1.79
C VAL A 20 10.02 -10.83 -2.27
N ALA A 21 8.73 -10.54 -2.41
CA ALA A 21 8.25 -9.21 -2.79
C ALA A 21 8.61 -8.16 -1.74
N LEU A 22 8.37 -8.45 -0.46
CA LEU A 22 8.68 -7.56 0.66
C LEU A 22 10.18 -7.28 0.77
N ALA A 23 11.04 -8.30 0.60
CA ALA A 23 12.48 -8.14 0.62
C ALA A 23 13.02 -7.28 -0.54
N ARG A 24 12.26 -7.16 -1.64
CA ARG A 24 12.58 -6.32 -2.79
C ARG A 24 11.97 -4.92 -2.71
N ALA A 25 11.03 -4.70 -1.81
CA ALA A 25 10.34 -3.43 -1.69
C ALA A 25 11.28 -2.43 -1.00
N THR A 26 11.63 -1.36 -1.70
CA THR A 26 12.18 -0.16 -1.05
C THR A 26 11.01 0.56 -0.37
N PRO A 27 11.05 0.81 0.95
CA PRO A 27 10.03 1.61 1.61
C PRO A 27 10.08 3.03 1.04
N ALA A 28 9.07 3.37 0.22
CA ALA A 28 9.04 4.58 -0.60
C ALA A 28 8.01 5.62 -0.11
N ALA A 29 7.40 5.41 1.05
CA ALA A 29 6.36 6.29 1.57
C ALA A 29 6.74 6.83 2.95
N PRO A 30 6.36 8.07 3.29
CA PRO A 30 6.49 8.59 4.65
C PRO A 30 5.85 7.64 5.64
N ALA A 31 6.51 7.40 6.78
CA ALA A 31 5.90 6.65 7.87
C ALA A 31 4.59 7.34 8.27
N VAL A 32 3.50 6.58 8.38
CA VAL A 32 2.19 7.11 8.78
C VAL A 32 1.69 6.37 10.00
N ASN A 33 1.09 7.10 10.93
CA ASN A 33 0.35 6.49 12.02
C ASN A 33 -0.92 5.85 11.45
N THR A 34 -1.01 4.53 11.42
CA THR A 34 -2.19 3.85 10.87
C THR A 34 -3.44 4.01 11.72
N ALA A 35 -3.31 4.44 12.98
CA ALA A 35 -4.44 4.72 13.87
C ALA A 35 -5.04 6.13 13.65
N THR A 36 -4.23 7.12 13.26
CA THR A 36 -4.69 8.52 13.11
C THR A 36 -4.55 9.09 11.69
N GLY A 37 -3.76 8.45 10.84
CA GLY A 37 -3.45 8.89 9.48
C GLY A 37 -2.41 10.00 9.38
N GLU A 38 -1.81 10.43 10.48
CA GLU A 38 -0.80 11.50 10.46
C GLU A 38 0.55 10.98 9.97
N ILE A 39 1.26 11.82 9.19
CA ILE A 39 2.62 11.55 8.74
C ILE A 39 3.54 11.69 9.94
N MET A 40 4.32 10.65 10.23
CA MET A 40 5.36 10.66 11.25
C MET A 40 6.59 11.39 10.69
N ASP A 41 7.15 12.27 11.50
CA ASP A 41 8.40 12.96 11.18
C ASP A 41 9.57 11.98 11.38
N ASP A 42 10.34 11.77 10.32
CA ASP A 42 11.40 10.76 10.23
C ASP A 42 12.75 11.40 10.65
N ASP A 43 12.86 11.85 11.91
CA ASP A 43 14.03 12.58 12.42
C ASP A 43 15.24 11.67 12.77
N ASP A 44 15.09 10.35 12.66
CA ASP A 44 16.15 9.36 12.97
C ASP A 44 16.52 8.50 11.73
N GLY A 45 17.15 9.14 10.73
CA GLY A 45 18.22 8.52 9.94
C GLY A 45 17.94 7.83 8.58
N ALA A 46 17.57 8.63 7.57
CA ALA A 46 17.88 8.48 6.11
C ALA A 46 17.31 7.27 5.31
N PRO A 47 17.10 7.37 3.96
CA PRO A 47 17.58 8.38 3.03
C PRO A 47 16.48 9.24 2.40
N GLU A 48 16.85 10.50 2.15
CA GLU A 48 16.09 11.41 1.31
C GLU A 48 15.81 10.77 -0.05
N THR A 49 14.55 10.50 -0.33
CA THR A 49 14.09 10.18 -1.68
C THR A 49 13.77 11.50 -2.36
N THR A 50 14.57 11.84 -3.37
CA THR A 50 14.26 12.92 -4.31
C THR A 50 12.84 12.70 -4.82
N ALA A 51 11.96 13.64 -4.51
CA ALA A 51 10.59 13.66 -5.01
C ALA A 51 10.63 13.75 -6.54
N ASP A 52 10.51 12.61 -7.23
CA ASP A 52 10.13 12.62 -8.64
C ASP A 52 9.25 11.41 -8.98
N ALA A 53 8.20 11.74 -9.73
CA ALA A 53 7.10 10.92 -10.25
C ALA A 53 6.03 10.45 -9.24
N PRO A 54 4.89 11.16 -9.12
CA PRO A 54 3.67 10.53 -8.66
C PRO A 54 3.26 9.52 -9.73
N GLY A 55 3.43 8.22 -9.44
CA GLY A 55 2.77 7.17 -10.21
C GLY A 55 1.27 7.46 -10.21
N GLU A 56 0.70 7.63 -11.41
CA GLU A 56 -0.67 8.07 -11.60
C GLU A 56 -1.64 7.20 -10.79
N PRO A 57 -2.49 7.78 -9.92
CA PRO A 57 -3.42 6.99 -9.13
C PRO A 57 -4.37 6.27 -10.07
N VAL A 58 -4.53 4.96 -9.89
CA VAL A 58 -5.55 4.18 -10.60
C VAL A 58 -6.91 4.85 -10.35
N SER A 59 -7.52 5.35 -11.42
CA SER A 59 -8.84 5.99 -11.36
C SER A 59 -9.85 4.95 -10.88
N ALA A 60 -10.26 5.06 -9.62
CA ALA A 60 -11.38 4.30 -9.08
C ALA A 60 -12.62 4.76 -9.85
N GLY A 61 -13.09 3.91 -10.78
CA GLY A 61 -14.17 4.24 -11.71
C GLY A 61 -15.33 4.96 -11.02
N THR A 62 -15.71 6.11 -11.59
CA THR A 62 -16.82 6.94 -11.12
C THR A 62 -18.11 6.11 -10.97
N PRO A 63 -18.88 6.27 -9.87
CA PRO A 63 -20.18 5.65 -9.75
C PRO A 63 -21.11 6.23 -10.83
N ASP A 64 -21.52 5.35 -11.74
CA ASP A 64 -22.45 5.60 -12.84
C ASP A 64 -23.70 6.36 -12.38
N GLU A 65 -24.02 7.44 -13.11
CA GLU A 65 -25.00 8.45 -12.76
C GLU A 65 -26.43 7.89 -12.67
N ARG A 66 -26.87 7.61 -11.44
CA ARG A 66 -28.29 7.44 -11.09
C ARG A 66 -29.06 8.77 -11.19
N ARG A 67 -29.17 9.37 -12.39
CA ARG A 67 -30.06 10.53 -12.60
C ARG A 67 -30.74 10.51 -13.97
N GLY A 68 -32.01 10.12 -13.95
CA GLY A 68 -33.02 10.56 -14.92
C GLY A 68 -33.50 9.48 -15.87
N GLN A 69 -34.66 8.88 -15.58
CA GLN A 69 -35.70 8.57 -16.56
C GLN A 69 -36.96 8.09 -15.82
N GLU A 70 -37.67 9.03 -15.23
CA GLU A 70 -39.11 8.91 -15.01
C GLU A 70 -39.76 9.11 -16.39
N ARG A 71 -40.57 8.15 -16.84
CA ARG A 71 -41.47 8.30 -17.99
C ARG A 71 -42.90 8.16 -17.51
#